data_AF-A0A969IG40-F1
#
_entry.id   AF-A0A969IG40-F1
#
_cell.length_a   1.000
_cell.length_b   1.000
_cell.length_c   1.000
_cell.angle_alpha   90.00
_cell.angle_beta   90.00
_cell.angle_gamma   90.00
#
_symmetry.space_group_name_H-M   'P 1'
#
loop_
_entity.id
_entity.type
_entity.pdbx_description
1 polymer ?
#
loop_
_entity_poly.entity_id
_entity_poly.type
_entity_poly.pdbx_seq_one_letter_code
_entity_poly.pdbx_strand_id
1 'polypeptide(L)' 'MEWLDLAKNARSLWTVWLVLLFAGIAFYALRPRNKKHFEDCSRIPFRNDSEGQSHE' A
#
# COMPACT_ATOMS: atom_id res chain seq x y z
N MET A 1 37.62 -22.91 3.61
CA MET A 1 36.85 -21.70 3.95
C MET A 1 36.06 -21.31 2.72
N GLU A 2 34.88 -21.86 2.53
CA GLU A 2 33.98 -21.61 1.38
C GLU A 2 32.54 -21.37 1.89
N TRP A 3 32.19 -22.09 2.95
CA TRP A 3 30.92 -21.94 3.68
C TRP A 3 30.69 -20.55 4.29
N LEU A 4 31.75 -19.86 4.72
CA LEU A 4 31.65 -18.51 5.31
C LEU A 4 31.29 -17.46 4.26
N ASP A 5 31.85 -17.57 3.05
CA ASP A 5 31.58 -16.66 1.94
C ASP A 5 30.18 -16.88 1.37
N LEU A 6 29.72 -18.13 1.27
CA LEU A 6 28.33 -18.43 0.92
C LEU A 6 27.35 -17.82 1.93
N ALA A 7 27.62 -17.96 3.24
CA ALA A 7 26.78 -17.40 4.29
C ALA A 7 26.74 -15.86 4.25
N LYS A 8 27.87 -15.21 3.99
CA LYS A 8 27.97 -13.75 3.82
C LYS A 8 27.13 -13.26 2.64
N ASN A 9 27.24 -13.94 1.49
CA ASN A 9 26.50 -13.58 0.28
C ASN A 9 25.00 -13.84 0.43
N ALA A 10 24.61 -14.97 1.02
CA ALA A 10 23.21 -15.30 1.29
C ALA A 10 22.55 -14.29 2.25
N ARG A 11 23.27 -13.86 3.30
CA ARG A 11 22.76 -12.85 4.25
C ARG A 11 22.53 -11.50 3.57
N SER A 12 23.49 -11.05 2.75
CA SER A 12 23.37 -9.79 2.01
C SER A 12 22.19 -9.81 1.04
N LEU A 13 22.08 -10.89 0.25
CA LEU A 13 21.00 -11.06 -0.72
C LEU A 13 19.62 -11.09 -0.03
N TRP A 14 19.53 -11.78 1.11
CA TRP A 14 18.30 -11.87 1.92
C TRP A 14 17.84 -10.50 2.44
N THR A 15 18.76 -9.70 2.98
CA THR A 15 18.43 -8.36 3.49
C THR A 15 17.95 -7.43 2.38
N VAL A 16 18.63 -7.43 1.23
CA VAL A 16 18.21 -6.62 0.06
C VAL A 16 16.81 -7.06 -0.41
N TRP A 17 16.53 -8.36 -0.43
CA TRP A 17 15.22 -8.89 -0.81
C TRP A 17 14.08 -8.42 0.12
N LEU A 18 14.32 -8.43 1.44
CA LEU A 18 13.34 -7.93 2.41
C LEU A 18 13.06 -6.43 2.24
N VAL A 19 14.10 -5.64 1.98
CA VAL A 19 13.95 -4.21 1.73
C VAL A 19 13.15 -3.96 0.45
N LEU A 20 13.42 -4.70 -0.64
CA LEU A 20 12.66 -4.59 -1.88
C LEU A 20 11.20 -5.00 -1.71
N LEU A 21 10.93 -6.09 -0.98
CA LEU A 21 9.57 -6.53 -0.69
C LEU A 21 8.80 -5.48 0.13
N PHE A 22 9.44 -4.93 1.17
CA PHE A 22 8.87 -3.85 1.97
C PHE A 22 8.60 -2.60 1.12
N ALA A 23 9.59 -2.17 0.33
CA ALA A 23 9.45 -1.02 -0.56
C ALA A 23 8.33 -1.24 -1.60
N GLY A 24 8.20 -2.45 -2.14
CA GLY A 24 7.13 -2.81 -3.07
C GLY A 24 5.74 -2.69 -2.43
N ILE A 25 5.58 -3.19 -1.19
CA ILE A 25 4.32 -3.07 -0.44
C ILE A 25 4.03 -1.61 -0.07
N ALA A 26 5.03 -0.87 0.40
CA ALA A 26 4.90 0.54 0.74
C ALA A 26 4.50 1.36 -0.50
N PHE A 27 5.15 1.11 -1.64
CA PHE A 27 4.82 1.76 -2.90
C PHE A 27 3.42 1.38 -3.38
N TYR A 28 3.02 0.12 -3.22
CA TYR A 28 1.66 -0.34 -3.52
C TYR A 28 0.61 0.35 -2.63
N ALA A 29 0.84 0.44 -1.32
CA ALA A 29 -0.06 1.08 -0.37
C ALA A 29 -0.16 2.60 -0.58
N LEU A 30 0.97 3.26 -0.89
CA LEU A 30 1.02 4.68 -1.21
C LEU A 30 0.50 4.98 -2.62
N ARG A 31 0.32 3.96 -3.47
CA ARG A 31 -0.14 4.14 -4.85
C ARG A 31 -1.55 4.75 -4.82
N PRO A 32 -1.76 5.95 -5.38
CA PRO A 32 -3.02 6.68 -5.31
C PRO A 32 -4.15 6.04 -6.14
N ARG A 33 -3.92 4.87 -6.76
CA ARG A 33 -4.84 4.22 -7.70
C ARG A 33 -6.13 3.72 -7.03
N ASN A 34 -6.18 3.66 -5.70
CA ASN A 34 -7.41 3.35 -4.95
C ASN A 34 -8.01 4.55 -4.18
N LYS A 35 -7.44 5.76 -4.33
CA LYS A 35 -7.97 6.96 -3.65
C LYS A 35 -9.41 7.24 -4.09
N LYS A 36 -9.72 7.09 -5.38
CA LYS A 36 -11.09 7.28 -5.91
C LYS A 36 -12.14 6.40 -5.23
N HIS A 37 -11.80 5.15 -4.90
CA HIS A 37 -12.77 4.25 -4.26
C HIS A 37 -12.94 4.56 -2.76
N PHE A 38 -11.86 4.98 -2.09
CA PHE A 38 -11.93 5.45 -0.71
C PHE A 38 -12.68 6.79 -0.59
N GLU A 39 -12.47 7.72 -1.52
CA GLU A 39 -13.19 8.99 -1.57
C GLU A 39 -14.70 8.77 -1.76
N ASP A 40 -15.07 7.85 -2.67
CA ASP A 40 -16.46 7.47 -2.92
C ASP A 40 -17.12 6.81 -1.68
N CYS A 41 -16.43 5.88 -1.01
CA CYS A 41 -16.90 5.27 0.24
C CYS A 41 -17.00 6.29 1.40
N SER A 42 -16.11 7.27 1.46
CA SER A 42 -16.15 8.32 2.48
C SER A 42 -17.33 9.29 2.33
N ARG A 43 -17.91 9.37 1.12
CA ARG A 43 -19.10 10.20 0.85
C ARG A 43 -20.42 9.49 1.19
N ILE A 44 -20.41 8.20 1.54
CA ILE A 44 -21.62 7.44 1.90
C ILE A 44 -22.46 8.15 3.00
N PRO A 45 -21.87 8.64 4.12
CA PRO A 45 -22.64 9.33 5.15
C PRO A 45 -23.28 10.65 4.68
N PHE A 46 -22.65 11.34 3.73
CA PHE A 46 -23.06 12.67 3.26
C PHE A 46 -24.02 12.64 2.06
N ARG A 47 -24.15 11.50 1.38
CA ARG A 47 -25.08 11.33 0.24
C ARG A 47 -26.54 11.49 0.65
N ASN A 48 -26.89 11.12 1.89
CA ASN A 48 -28.27 11.19 2.39
C ASN A 48 -28.74 12.63 2.69
N ASP A 49 -27.84 13.57 2.96
CA ASP A 49 -28.18 14.99 3.21
C ASP A 49 -28.45 15.78 1.90
N SER A 50 -28.01 15.24 0.75
CA SER A 50 -28.14 15.92 -0.55
C SER A 50 -29.48 15.62 -1.24
N GLU A 51 -30.07 14.45 -0.99
CA GLU A 51 -31.38 14.04 -1.54
C GLU A 51 -32.56 14.61 -0.74
N GLY A 52 -32.33 15.10 0.49
CA GLY A 52 -33.35 15.71 1.34
C GLY A 52 -33.63 17.21 1.08
N GLN A 53 -32.78 17.91 0.34
CA GLN A 53 -32.90 19.37 0.10
C GLN A 53 -33.45 19.76 -1.28
N SER A 54 -33.73 18.79 -2.16
CA SER A 54 -34.29 19.06 -3.50
C SER A 54 -35.81 18.97 -3.57
N HIS A 55 -36.49 18.99 -2.41
CA HIS A 55 -37.93 18.77 -2.31
C HIS A 55 -38.62 19.76 -1.35
N GLU A 56 -38.14 21.00 -1.30
CA GLU A 56 -38.83 22.16 -0.70
C GLU A 56 -39.12 23.23 -1.76
#